data_AF-A0A453A242-F1
#
_entry.id   AF-A0A453A242-F1
#
_cell.length_a   1.000
_cell.length_b   1.000
_cell.length_c   1.000
_cell.angle_alpha   90.00
_cell.angle_beta   90.00
_cell.angle_gamma   90.00
#
_symmetry.space_group_name_H-M   'P 1'
#
loop_
_entity.id
_entity.type
_entity.pdbx_description
1 polymer ?
#
loop_
_entity_poly.entity_id
_entity_poly.type
_entity_poly.pdbx_seq_one_letter_code
_entity_poly.pdbx_strand_id
1 'polypeptide(L)'
;SSAAVEMEVEEGPGMDVSPAAAVAMVDSEHSSEEEEEEEVSSSPVLALPEQARRKQGAAVAAAVPALVVPKDQDLEKEKKEKERQRERERVDEVGYMSGGCKSDDGSLSCGYSSFRGKRASMEDFFDIKSSKIDDKQINLFGIFDGHGGSRAAEYLKEHLFENLMKHPQFMSDTKLAISETYKKTDSDFLDSEINTHRDDGSTASTAVLLGNQLYVANVGDSRAVISKSGKAIALSDDHKPNRSDERKRIESAGGIVMWAGTWRVGGVLAMSRAFGNRLLKQFVVAEPEIQ
;
A
#
# COMPACT_ATOMS: atom_id res chain seq x y z
N SER A 1 -3.00 9.60 7.81
CA SER A 1 -2.05 10.41 7.05
C SER A 1 -2.75 10.72 5.74
N SER A 2 -2.11 11.35 4.76
CA SER A 2 -2.67 11.32 3.40
C SER A 2 -1.57 11.11 2.35
N ALA A 3 -1.84 10.26 1.37
CA ALA A 3 -1.05 10.06 0.17
C ALA A 3 -1.91 10.25 -1.09
N ALA A 4 -1.33 10.94 -2.07
CA ALA A 4 -1.93 11.17 -3.38
C ALA A 4 -0.90 10.92 -4.50
N VAL A 5 -1.37 10.29 -5.58
CA VAL A 5 -0.61 10.04 -6.80
C VAL A 5 -1.47 10.46 -7.98
N GLU A 6 -0.95 11.39 -8.79
CA GLU A 6 -1.57 11.85 -10.02
C GLU A 6 -0.70 11.43 -11.22
N MET A 7 -1.33 10.98 -12.29
CA MET A 7 -0.66 10.70 -13.57
C MET A 7 -1.43 11.38 -14.69
N GLU A 8 -0.70 11.98 -15.63
CA GLU A 8 -1.25 12.59 -16.84
C GLU A 8 -0.71 11.84 -18.07
N VAL A 9 -1.63 11.39 -18.93
CA VAL A 9 -1.30 10.71 -20.18
C VAL A 9 -1.57 11.68 -21.33
N GLU A 10 -0.53 12.01 -22.09
CA GLU A 10 -0.65 12.77 -23.34
C GLU A 10 -0.96 11.83 -24.51
N GLU A 11 -1.92 12.21 -25.36
CA GLU A 11 -2.17 11.49 -26.62
C GLU A 11 -1.10 11.89 -27.67
N GLY A 12 -0.52 10.90 -28.35
CA GLY A 12 0.53 11.10 -29.34
C GLY A 12 0.11 11.92 -30.58
N PRO A 13 1.07 12.38 -31.40
CA PRO A 13 0.78 13.30 -32.50
C PRO A 13 -0.01 12.60 -33.62
N GLY A 14 -1.28 12.99 -33.79
CA GLY A 14 -2.13 12.52 -34.90
C GLY A 14 -3.64 12.43 -34.62
N MET A 15 -4.11 12.78 -33.43
CA MET A 15 -5.54 12.78 -33.08
C MET A 15 -6.03 14.21 -32.80
N ASP A 16 -7.15 14.55 -33.43
CA ASP A 16 -7.86 15.82 -33.29
C ASP A 16 -8.18 16.08 -31.81
N VAL A 17 -7.79 17.27 -31.33
CA VAL A 17 -7.70 17.71 -29.93
C VAL A 17 -8.82 17.18 -29.02
N SER A 18 -8.56 16.05 -28.37
CA SER A 18 -9.29 15.56 -27.21
C SER A 18 -8.47 15.87 -25.95
N PRO A 19 -9.08 16.34 -24.84
CA PRO A 19 -8.31 16.75 -23.67
C PRO A 19 -7.56 15.56 -23.05
N ALA A 20 -6.30 15.80 -22.65
CA ALA A 20 -5.45 14.86 -21.92
C ALA A 20 -6.21 14.21 -20.75
N ALA A 21 -5.93 12.92 -20.51
CA ALA A 21 -6.55 12.18 -19.42
C ALA A 21 -5.62 12.15 -18.21
N ALA A 22 -6.15 12.48 -17.03
CA ALA A 22 -5.39 12.44 -15.79
C ALA A 22 -6.04 11.47 -14.80
N VAL A 23 -5.28 10.54 -14.22
CA VAL A 23 -5.76 9.63 -13.17
C VAL A 23 -5.17 10.08 -11.84
N ALA A 24 -6.04 10.33 -10.86
CA ALA A 24 -5.67 10.62 -9.48
C ALA A 24 -6.07 9.44 -8.59
N MET A 25 -5.16 9.04 -7.70
CA MET A 25 -5.43 8.14 -6.59
C MET A 25 -5.24 8.88 -5.28
N VAL A 26 -6.14 8.64 -4.34
CA VAL A 26 -6.13 9.26 -3.02
C VAL A 26 -6.58 8.25 -1.97
N ASP A 27 -6.04 8.37 -0.76
CA ASP A 27 -6.71 7.80 0.42
C ASP A 27 -7.91 8.67 0.84
N SER A 28 -8.92 8.03 1.42
CA SER A 28 -10.10 8.77 1.91
C SER A 28 -9.81 9.31 3.31
N GLU A 29 -9.69 10.63 3.47
CA GLU A 29 -9.73 11.24 4.80
C GLU A 29 -11.10 10.99 5.44
N HIS A 30 -11.12 10.38 6.64
CA HIS A 30 -12.33 10.26 7.45
C HIS A 30 -12.84 11.66 7.81
N SER A 31 -14.06 12.00 7.42
CA SER A 31 -14.77 13.18 7.93
C SER A 31 -15.06 12.96 9.42
N SER A 32 -14.29 13.58 10.30
CA SER A 32 -14.60 13.63 11.72
C SER A 32 -15.78 14.57 11.94
N GLU A 33 -16.96 14.04 12.24
CA GLU A 33 -17.97 14.79 13.01
C GLU A 33 -17.46 14.89 14.47
N GLU A 34 -17.65 16.07 15.07
CA GLU A 34 -17.06 16.48 16.34
C GLU A 34 -17.49 15.56 17.50
N GLU A 35 -16.52 14.97 18.22
CA GLU A 35 -16.75 14.29 19.50
C GLU A 35 -16.16 15.14 20.63
N GLU A 36 -17.01 15.47 21.61
CA GLU A 36 -16.66 16.20 22.84
C GLU A 36 -15.76 15.35 23.75
N GLU A 37 -14.70 15.98 24.28
CA GLU A 37 -13.71 15.36 25.17
C GLU A 37 -14.23 15.19 26.60
N GLU A 38 -14.00 14.02 27.22
CA GLU A 38 -13.92 13.90 28.69
C GLU A 38 -12.54 13.38 29.12
N GLU A 39 -11.90 14.14 30.00
CA GLU A 39 -10.62 13.86 30.66
C GLU A 39 -10.74 12.77 31.75
N VAL A 40 -9.78 11.84 31.84
CA VAL A 40 -9.39 11.22 33.12
C VAL A 40 -7.87 10.95 33.20
N SER A 41 -7.33 11.17 34.40
CA SER A 41 -5.95 11.43 34.81
C SER A 41 -5.03 10.24 35.18
N SER A 42 -3.72 10.44 34.93
CA SER A 42 -2.51 10.12 35.73
C SER A 42 -2.18 8.69 36.27
N SER A 43 -1.11 8.09 35.71
CA SER A 43 0.18 7.52 36.28
C SER A 43 0.26 6.91 37.71
N PRO A 44 1.21 5.99 38.07
CA PRO A 44 2.62 5.99 37.61
C PRO A 44 3.39 4.62 37.49
N VAL A 45 4.66 4.82 37.11
CA VAL A 45 5.83 3.95 36.86
C VAL A 45 6.35 3.18 38.10
N LEU A 46 6.92 1.98 37.90
CA LEU A 46 7.84 1.32 38.84
C LEU A 46 9.00 0.61 38.10
N ALA A 47 10.21 0.71 38.68
CA ALA A 47 11.48 0.28 38.10
C ALA A 47 12.29 -0.64 39.06
N LEU A 48 13.12 -1.52 38.47
CA LEU A 48 14.37 -2.19 38.96
C LEU A 48 14.24 -3.32 40.02
N PRO A 49 15.22 -4.27 40.16
CA PRO A 49 16.67 -4.11 39.92
C PRO A 49 17.50 -5.27 39.29
N GLU A 50 18.76 -4.90 39.07
CA GLU A 50 19.96 -5.59 38.56
C GLU A 50 20.66 -6.49 39.62
N GLN A 51 21.23 -7.64 39.23
CA GLN A 51 22.35 -8.31 39.93
C GLN A 51 23.25 -9.12 38.97
N ALA A 52 24.52 -9.27 39.37
CA ALA A 52 25.70 -9.41 38.52
C ALA A 52 26.55 -10.70 38.73
N ARG A 53 27.39 -11.02 37.73
CA ARG A 53 28.65 -11.84 37.70
C ARG A 53 28.49 -13.37 37.91
N ARG A 54 29.27 -14.29 37.31
CA ARG A 54 30.70 -14.30 36.89
C ARG A 54 31.02 -15.52 35.97
N LYS A 55 31.73 -15.25 34.87
CA LYS A 55 32.78 -15.99 34.12
C LYS A 55 32.86 -17.54 34.14
N GLN A 56 33.04 -18.12 32.93
CA GLN A 56 34.25 -18.88 32.56
C GLN A 56 34.43 -18.89 31.03
N GLY A 57 35.67 -18.72 30.58
CA GLY A 57 36.02 -18.59 29.17
C GLY A 57 36.51 -19.90 28.56
N ALA A 58 36.41 -19.99 27.23
CA ALA A 58 37.21 -20.87 26.40
C ALA A 58 37.60 -20.07 25.15
N ALA A 59 38.91 -20.03 24.88
CA ALA A 59 39.48 -19.41 23.69
C ALA A 59 39.19 -20.29 22.48
N VAL A 60 38.71 -19.70 21.38
CA VAL A 60 38.65 -20.34 20.07
C VAL A 60 39.34 -19.42 19.07
N ALA A 61 40.27 -20.00 18.32
CA ALA A 61 41.18 -19.33 17.41
C ALA A 61 40.44 -18.51 16.34
N ALA A 62 40.90 -17.28 16.13
CA ALA A 62 40.43 -16.41 15.06
C ALA A 62 40.89 -16.96 13.70
N ALA A 63 39.95 -17.53 12.95
CA ALA A 63 40.08 -17.65 11.50
C ALA A 63 39.73 -16.30 10.88
N VAL A 64 40.67 -15.71 10.13
CA VAL A 64 40.41 -14.53 9.31
C VAL A 64 39.40 -14.95 8.23
N PRO A 65 38.19 -14.38 8.16
CA PRO A 65 37.30 -14.70 7.07
C PRO A 65 37.91 -14.15 5.78
N ALA A 66 38.01 -15.01 4.77
CA ALA A 66 38.34 -14.59 3.42
C ALA A 66 37.39 -13.45 3.02
N LEU A 67 37.94 -12.36 2.49
CA LEU A 67 37.16 -11.29 1.89
C LEU A 67 36.33 -11.89 0.75
N VAL A 68 35.05 -12.14 1.03
CA VAL A 68 34.06 -12.40 -0.01
C VAL A 68 33.77 -11.05 -0.63
N VAL A 69 34.31 -10.82 -1.83
CA VAL A 69 33.94 -9.66 -2.64
C VAL A 69 32.45 -9.81 -2.96
N PRO A 70 31.59 -8.88 -2.54
CA PRO A 70 30.15 -8.95 -2.82
C PRO A 70 29.93 -9.02 -4.33
N LYS A 71 29.02 -9.87 -4.79
CA LYS A 71 28.64 -9.89 -6.21
C LYS A 71 27.95 -8.57 -6.54
N ASP A 72 28.04 -8.11 -7.80
CA ASP A 72 27.46 -6.82 -8.22
C ASP A 72 25.96 -6.69 -7.89
N GLN A 73 25.21 -7.79 -7.89
CA GLN A 73 23.80 -7.84 -7.51
C GLN A 73 23.56 -7.58 -6.00
N ASP A 74 24.51 -7.94 -5.14
CA ASP A 74 24.41 -7.71 -3.70
C ASP A 74 24.70 -6.23 -3.37
N LEU A 75 25.61 -5.60 -4.12
CA LEU A 75 25.91 -4.17 -4.01
C LEU A 75 24.74 -3.30 -4.48
N GLU A 76 24.03 -3.68 -5.55
CA GLU A 76 22.83 -2.97 -5.99
C GLU A 76 21.68 -3.09 -4.99
N LYS A 77 21.49 -4.27 -4.39
CA LYS A 77 20.49 -4.46 -3.32
C LYS A 77 20.80 -3.59 -2.11
N GLU A 78 22.05 -3.59 -1.66
CA GLU A 78 22.50 -2.79 -0.52
C GLU A 78 22.39 -1.27 -0.79
N LYS A 79 22.68 -0.85 -2.03
CA LYS A 79 22.50 0.55 -2.45
C LYS A 79 21.03 0.98 -2.45
N LYS A 80 20.14 0.14 -2.99
CA LYS A 80 18.69 0.37 -2.93
C LYS A 80 18.16 0.39 -1.50
N GLU A 81 18.68 -0.48 -0.62
CA GLU A 81 18.29 -0.52 0.79
C GLU A 81 18.75 0.73 1.56
N LYS A 82 19.97 1.21 1.31
CA LYS A 82 20.46 2.49 1.87
C LYS A 82 19.68 3.71 1.39
N GLU A 83 19.28 3.73 0.12
CA GLU A 83 18.45 4.81 -0.44
C GLU A 83 17.05 4.79 0.19
N ARG A 84 16.45 3.60 0.34
CA ARG A 84 15.17 3.39 1.05
C ARG A 84 15.23 3.82 2.51
N GLN A 85 16.30 3.49 3.22
CA GLN A 85 16.46 3.89 4.62
C GLN A 85 16.56 5.42 4.76
N ARG A 86 17.29 6.09 3.87
CA ARG A 86 17.38 7.56 3.84
C ARG A 86 16.05 8.22 3.50
N GLU A 87 15.26 7.59 2.63
CA GLU A 87 13.93 8.06 2.29
C GLU A 87 12.97 7.96 3.49
N ARG A 88 12.97 6.83 4.20
CA ARG A 88 12.22 6.64 5.45
C ARG A 88 12.61 7.68 6.51
N GLU A 89 13.91 7.87 6.74
CA GLU A 89 14.41 8.85 7.72
C GLU A 89 13.95 10.28 7.39
N ARG A 90 13.90 10.67 6.10
CA ARG A 90 13.34 11.98 5.70
C ARG A 90 11.84 12.10 5.93
N VAL A 91 11.07 11.02 5.72
CA VAL A 91 9.63 11.02 5.98
C VAL A 91 9.36 11.25 7.46
N ASP A 92 10.08 10.53 8.32
CA ASP A 92 9.91 10.63 9.77
C ASP A 92 10.35 12.00 10.31
N GLU A 93 11.37 12.62 9.71
CA GLU A 93 11.88 13.93 10.13
C GLU A 93 11.01 15.11 9.64
N VAL A 94 10.48 15.06 8.41
CA VAL A 94 9.81 16.20 7.77
C VAL A 94 8.28 16.03 7.71
N GLY A 95 7.77 14.81 7.84
CA GLY A 95 6.35 14.48 7.76
C GLY A 95 5.70 14.76 6.41
N TYR A 96 6.49 15.11 5.38
CA TYR A 96 6.05 15.53 4.05
C TYR A 96 7.01 15.03 2.97
N MET A 97 6.46 14.50 1.89
CA MET A 97 7.15 14.15 0.66
C MET A 97 6.36 14.63 -0.55
N SER A 98 7.08 15.02 -1.60
CA SER A 98 6.50 15.19 -2.92
C SER A 98 7.55 14.94 -3.98
N GLY A 99 7.11 14.54 -5.16
CA GLY A 99 7.98 14.34 -6.31
C GLY A 99 7.16 14.11 -7.57
N GLY A 100 7.86 13.70 -8.63
CA GLY A 100 7.23 13.38 -9.89
C GLY A 100 8.16 12.58 -10.79
N CYS A 101 7.56 12.01 -11.82
CA CYS A 101 8.25 11.24 -12.84
C CYS A 101 7.77 11.66 -14.23
N LYS A 102 8.59 11.44 -15.24
CA LYS A 102 8.20 11.56 -16.64
C LYS A 102 8.75 10.36 -17.39
N SER A 103 7.98 9.81 -18.32
CA SER A 103 8.48 8.79 -19.22
C SER A 103 9.51 9.39 -20.19
N ASP A 104 10.44 8.57 -20.65
CA ASP A 104 11.50 9.00 -21.58
C ASP A 104 10.94 9.56 -22.90
N ASP A 105 9.79 9.07 -23.34
CA ASP A 105 9.09 9.52 -24.54
C ASP A 105 8.16 10.72 -24.30
N GLY A 106 8.04 11.18 -23.05
CA GLY A 106 7.19 12.31 -22.65
C GLY A 106 5.69 12.04 -22.71
N SER A 107 5.26 10.82 -23.08
CA SER A 107 3.84 10.44 -23.19
C SER A 107 3.11 10.37 -21.85
N LEU A 108 3.85 10.23 -20.75
CA LEU A 108 3.33 10.09 -19.41
C LEU A 108 4.12 10.99 -18.46
N SER A 109 3.40 11.74 -17.64
CA SER A 109 3.96 12.39 -16.46
C SER A 109 3.22 11.95 -15.21
N CYS A 110 3.92 11.94 -14.08
CA CYS A 110 3.32 11.64 -12.79
C CYS A 110 3.80 12.62 -11.72
N GLY A 111 2.94 12.87 -10.76
CA GLY A 111 3.21 13.60 -9.54
C GLY A 111 2.75 12.80 -8.33
N TYR A 112 3.42 12.99 -7.20
CA TYR A 112 2.96 12.43 -5.94
C TYR A 112 3.22 13.40 -4.79
N SER A 113 2.37 13.32 -3.79
CA SER A 113 2.57 13.98 -2.51
C SER A 113 2.06 13.09 -1.38
N SER A 114 2.77 13.08 -0.27
CA SER A 114 2.44 12.31 0.91
C SER A 114 2.76 13.13 2.15
N PHE A 115 1.82 13.21 3.07
CA PHE A 115 1.89 14.05 4.25
C PHE A 115 1.31 13.33 5.46
N ARG A 116 2.06 13.25 6.56
CA ARG A 116 1.60 12.56 7.78
C ARG A 116 0.33 13.19 8.35
N GLY A 117 0.17 14.51 8.17
CA GLY A 117 -0.94 15.25 8.76
C GLY A 117 -0.87 15.28 10.28
N LYS A 118 -2.04 15.29 10.92
CA LYS A 118 -2.19 15.33 12.38
C LYS A 118 -1.96 13.98 13.06
N ARG A 119 -1.67 12.91 12.32
CA ARG A 119 -1.46 11.56 12.88
C ARG A 119 -0.09 11.46 13.55
N ALA A 120 0.01 10.56 14.53
CA ALA A 120 1.25 10.30 15.26
C ALA A 120 2.30 9.56 14.41
N SER A 121 1.84 8.64 13.56
CA SER A 121 2.64 7.84 12.63
C SER A 121 2.20 8.08 11.18
N MET A 122 3.12 7.83 10.24
CA MET A 122 2.83 7.73 8.81
C MET A 122 2.57 6.25 8.48
N GLU A 123 1.33 5.91 8.16
CA GLU A 123 0.94 4.53 7.82
C GLU A 123 0.63 4.35 6.33
N ASP A 124 0.52 5.45 5.57
CA ASP A 124 0.30 5.39 4.13
C ASP A 124 1.63 5.24 3.38
N PHE A 125 1.59 4.44 2.33
CA PHE A 125 2.68 4.22 1.40
C PHE A 125 2.19 4.36 -0.02
N PHE A 126 3.11 4.62 -0.93
CA PHE A 126 2.85 4.58 -2.36
C PHE A 126 4.01 3.88 -3.07
N ASP A 127 3.73 3.38 -4.27
CA ASP A 127 4.74 2.84 -5.17
C ASP A 127 4.47 3.28 -6.61
N ILE A 128 5.53 3.62 -7.32
CA ILE A 128 5.51 4.07 -8.71
C ILE A 128 6.63 3.32 -9.44
N LYS A 129 6.26 2.46 -10.39
CA LYS A 129 7.24 1.71 -11.20
C LYS A 129 6.96 1.90 -12.68
N SER A 130 8.03 2.17 -13.43
CA SER A 130 8.02 2.14 -14.90
C SER A 130 8.96 1.05 -15.40
N SER A 131 8.50 0.28 -16.37
CA SER A 131 9.26 -0.81 -16.98
C SER A 131 8.86 -0.98 -18.44
N LYS A 132 9.57 -1.84 -19.16
CA LYS A 132 9.28 -2.20 -20.55
C LYS A 132 9.42 -3.72 -20.72
N ILE A 133 8.36 -4.38 -21.19
CA ILE A 133 8.32 -5.83 -21.45
C ILE A 133 7.79 -6.04 -22.87
N ASP A 134 8.50 -6.80 -23.69
CA ASP A 134 8.12 -7.12 -25.09
C ASP A 134 7.71 -5.86 -25.89
N ASP A 135 8.53 -4.81 -25.77
CA ASP A 135 8.32 -3.49 -26.35
C ASP A 135 7.10 -2.69 -25.87
N LYS A 136 6.32 -3.23 -24.93
CA LYS A 136 5.22 -2.49 -24.29
C LYS A 136 5.73 -1.76 -23.06
N GLN A 137 5.45 -0.46 -23.03
CA GLN A 137 5.65 0.38 -21.85
C GLN A 137 4.69 -0.07 -20.75
N ILE A 138 5.17 -0.18 -19.52
CA ILE A 138 4.40 -0.58 -18.35
C ILE A 138 4.61 0.45 -17.27
N ASN A 139 3.52 1.03 -16.77
CA ASN A 139 3.56 1.95 -15.64
C ASN A 139 2.58 1.48 -14.57
N LEU A 140 3.07 1.39 -13.34
CA LEU A 140 2.38 0.86 -12.19
C LEU A 140 2.36 1.95 -11.11
N PHE A 141 1.18 2.24 -10.58
CA PHE A 141 0.96 3.25 -9.56
C PHE A 141 0.09 2.65 -8.47
N GLY A 142 0.49 2.78 -7.21
CA GLY A 142 -0.26 2.23 -6.08
C GLY A 142 -0.21 3.15 -4.89
N ILE A 143 -1.34 3.24 -4.19
CA ILE A 143 -1.45 3.84 -2.85
C ILE A 143 -1.98 2.78 -1.90
N PHE A 144 -1.36 2.72 -0.73
CA PHE A 144 -1.61 1.75 0.32
C PHE A 144 -1.83 2.53 1.63
N ASP A 145 -3.08 2.68 2.05
CA ASP A 145 -3.43 3.30 3.33
C ASP A 145 -3.35 2.21 4.41
N GLY A 146 -2.45 2.38 5.38
CA GLY A 146 -2.22 1.42 6.44
C GLY A 146 -3.10 1.68 7.67
N HIS A 147 -3.48 0.61 8.37
CA HIS A 147 -4.20 0.70 9.63
C HIS A 147 -3.78 -0.37 10.63
N GLY A 148 -3.78 -0.01 11.91
CA GLY A 148 -3.31 -0.91 12.97
C GLY A 148 -1.78 -1.07 12.98
N GLY A 149 -1.06 -0.25 12.21
CA GLY A 149 0.37 -0.31 11.97
C GLY A 149 0.71 -0.18 10.48
N SER A 150 1.96 0.16 10.17
CA SER A 150 2.44 0.44 8.81
C SER A 150 2.82 -0.81 8.00
N ARG A 151 2.90 -1.99 8.62
CA ARG A 151 3.63 -3.12 8.03
C ARG A 151 2.93 -3.74 6.84
N ALA A 152 1.60 -3.78 6.84
CA ALA A 152 0.83 -4.26 5.71
C ALA A 152 1.06 -3.34 4.48
N ALA A 153 0.91 -2.03 4.64
CA ALA A 153 1.11 -1.06 3.58
C ALA A 153 2.55 -1.05 3.04
N GLU A 154 3.53 -1.14 3.95
CA GLU A 154 4.94 -1.26 3.62
C GLU A 154 5.24 -2.56 2.84
N TYR A 155 4.66 -3.69 3.26
CA TYR A 155 4.80 -4.96 2.56
C TYR A 155 4.23 -4.88 1.14
N LEU A 156 3.07 -4.23 0.95
CA LEU A 156 2.47 -4.03 -0.37
C LEU A 156 3.36 -3.19 -1.29
N LYS A 157 3.91 -2.07 -0.78
CA LYS A 157 4.88 -1.24 -1.52
C LYS A 157 6.08 -2.07 -2.02
N GLU A 158 6.56 -3.02 -1.21
CA GLU A 158 7.74 -3.80 -1.56
C GLU A 158 7.43 -4.98 -2.51
N HIS A 159 6.26 -5.60 -2.38
CA HIS A 159 6.01 -6.92 -2.98
C HIS A 159 4.91 -6.92 -4.06
N LEU A 160 3.88 -6.07 -3.96
CA LEU A 160 2.68 -6.21 -4.80
C LEU A 160 3.00 -6.09 -6.31
N PHE A 161 3.69 -5.03 -6.71
CA PHE A 161 4.08 -4.85 -8.12
C PHE A 161 5.20 -5.79 -8.56
N GLU A 162 6.08 -6.20 -7.66
CA GLU A 162 7.10 -7.20 -7.99
C GLU A 162 6.48 -8.56 -8.29
N ASN A 163 5.49 -8.97 -7.51
CA ASN A 163 4.74 -10.20 -7.72
C ASN A 163 3.92 -10.11 -9.02
N LEU A 164 3.28 -8.96 -9.27
CA LEU A 164 2.47 -8.76 -10.48
C LEU A 164 3.33 -8.87 -11.75
N MET A 165 4.48 -8.20 -11.80
CA MET A 165 5.37 -8.26 -12.97
C MET A 165 5.96 -9.67 -13.21
N LYS A 166 6.06 -10.50 -12.18
CA LYS A 166 6.51 -11.90 -12.28
C LYS A 166 5.38 -12.86 -12.63
N HIS A 167 4.12 -12.41 -12.63
CA HIS A 167 2.98 -13.26 -12.88
C HIS A 167 3.00 -13.78 -14.34
N PRO A 168 2.87 -15.10 -14.58
CA PRO A 168 2.99 -15.67 -15.93
C PRO A 168 1.92 -15.16 -16.90
N GLN A 169 0.78 -14.71 -16.38
CA GLN A 169 -0.33 -14.18 -17.17
C GLN A 169 -0.37 -12.65 -17.21
N PHE A 170 0.63 -11.94 -16.67
CA PHE A 170 0.59 -10.47 -16.60
C PHE A 170 0.34 -9.79 -17.95
N MET A 171 0.97 -10.30 -19.01
CA MET A 171 0.87 -9.75 -20.36
C MET A 171 -0.29 -10.31 -21.18
N SER A 172 -0.84 -11.47 -20.81
CA SER A 172 -1.85 -12.21 -21.58
C SER A 172 -3.26 -12.13 -20.99
N ASP A 173 -3.38 -12.13 -19.66
CA ASP A 173 -4.61 -11.93 -18.90
C ASP A 173 -4.30 -11.11 -17.64
N THR A 174 -4.18 -9.79 -17.84
CA THR A 174 -3.78 -8.85 -16.79
C THR A 174 -4.80 -8.81 -15.64
N LYS A 175 -6.10 -8.97 -15.92
CA LYS A 175 -7.14 -8.96 -14.87
C LYS A 175 -7.00 -10.18 -13.95
N LEU A 176 -6.80 -11.36 -14.52
CA LEU A 176 -6.53 -12.57 -13.74
C LEU A 176 -5.23 -12.42 -12.95
N ALA A 177 -4.16 -11.94 -13.59
CA ALA A 177 -2.88 -11.71 -12.93
C ALA A 177 -2.99 -10.76 -11.72
N ILE A 178 -3.79 -9.69 -11.82
CA ILE A 178 -4.06 -8.77 -10.71
C ILE A 178 -4.80 -9.51 -9.58
N SER A 179 -5.91 -10.19 -9.86
CA SER A 179 -6.69 -10.91 -8.84
C SER A 179 -5.86 -11.96 -8.10
N GLU A 180 -5.10 -12.79 -8.83
CA GLU A 180 -4.26 -13.84 -8.25
C GLU A 180 -3.09 -13.25 -7.45
N THR A 181 -2.46 -12.18 -7.97
CA THR A 181 -1.36 -11.50 -7.27
C THR A 181 -1.82 -10.88 -5.96
N TYR A 182 -2.99 -10.25 -5.92
CA TYR A 182 -3.54 -9.65 -4.69
C TYR A 182 -3.75 -10.73 -3.62
N LYS A 183 -4.42 -11.84 -3.97
CA LYS A 183 -4.63 -12.97 -3.04
C LYS A 183 -3.34 -13.57 -2.55
N LYS A 184 -2.38 -13.77 -3.46
CA LYS A 184 -1.08 -14.36 -3.14
C LYS A 184 -0.28 -13.43 -2.21
N THR A 185 -0.24 -12.15 -2.51
CA THR A 185 0.47 -11.15 -1.70
C THR A 185 -0.14 -11.00 -0.31
N ASP A 186 -1.47 -11.04 -0.18
CA ASP A 186 -2.17 -11.07 1.12
C ASP A 186 -1.81 -12.32 1.93
N SER A 187 -1.82 -13.48 1.29
CA SER A 187 -1.45 -14.74 1.94
C SER A 187 0.01 -14.72 2.40
N ASP A 188 0.92 -14.22 1.57
CA ASP A 188 2.35 -14.13 1.89
C ASP A 188 2.63 -13.14 3.03
N PHE A 189 1.92 -12.00 3.05
CA PHE A 189 1.98 -11.05 4.16
C PHE A 189 1.52 -11.72 5.47
N LEU A 190 0.35 -12.36 5.46
CA LEU A 190 -0.15 -13.07 6.62
C LEU A 190 0.84 -14.15 7.06
N ASP A 191 1.39 -14.98 6.17
CA ASP A 191 2.35 -16.00 6.58
C ASP A 191 3.62 -15.39 7.20
N SER A 192 4.10 -14.26 6.68
CA SER A 192 5.26 -13.54 7.23
C SER A 192 5.02 -12.98 8.64
N GLU A 193 3.77 -12.69 8.98
CA GLU A 193 3.35 -12.08 10.25
C GLU A 193 2.76 -13.08 11.25
N ILE A 194 2.85 -14.39 11.00
CA ILE A 194 2.17 -15.42 11.81
C ILE A 194 2.58 -15.44 13.30
N ASN A 195 3.82 -15.04 13.60
CA ASN A 195 4.36 -15.04 14.94
C ASN A 195 4.29 -13.68 15.64
N THR A 196 3.58 -12.71 15.04
CA THR A 196 3.39 -11.39 15.65
C THR A 196 2.00 -11.29 16.26
N HIS A 197 1.87 -10.60 17.39
CA HIS A 197 0.59 -10.35 18.06
C HIS A 197 -0.14 -9.13 17.51
N ARG A 198 0.09 -8.81 16.24
CA ARG A 198 -0.36 -7.57 15.60
C ARG A 198 -1.29 -7.91 14.45
N ASP A 199 -2.23 -7.01 14.17
CA ASP A 199 -3.31 -7.21 13.20
C ASP A 199 -3.37 -6.05 12.18
N ASP A 200 -2.20 -5.65 11.70
CA ASP A 200 -2.05 -4.62 10.67
C ASP A 200 -2.84 -5.02 9.42
N GLY A 201 -3.37 -4.01 8.74
CA GLY A 201 -3.95 -4.15 7.43
C GLY A 201 -3.69 -2.93 6.56
N SER A 202 -4.07 -3.04 5.29
CA SER A 202 -3.95 -1.92 4.37
C SER A 202 -4.96 -2.01 3.24
N THR A 203 -5.38 -0.84 2.75
CA THR A 203 -6.05 -0.71 1.46
C THR A 203 -5.04 -0.90 0.32
N ALA A 204 -5.54 -1.06 -0.91
CA ALA A 204 -4.74 -0.89 -2.10
C ALA A 204 -5.61 -0.36 -3.24
N SER A 205 -5.31 0.85 -3.71
CA SER A 205 -5.81 1.37 -4.97
C SER A 205 -4.63 1.41 -5.95
N THR A 206 -4.71 0.64 -7.03
CA THR A 206 -3.64 0.58 -8.04
C THR A 206 -4.15 0.87 -9.45
N ALA A 207 -3.26 1.41 -10.28
CA ALA A 207 -3.43 1.52 -11.73
C ALA A 207 -2.25 0.86 -12.43
N VAL A 208 -2.59 0.08 -13.42
CA VAL A 208 -1.67 -0.64 -14.29
C VAL A 208 -1.90 -0.15 -15.70
N LEU A 209 -1.00 0.67 -16.21
CA LEU A 209 -0.99 1.11 -17.60
C LEU A 209 -0.06 0.18 -18.39
N LEU A 210 -0.66 -0.76 -19.13
CA LEU A 210 0.03 -1.74 -19.98
C LEU A 210 -0.15 -1.36 -21.46
N GLY A 211 0.87 -0.75 -22.05
CA GLY A 211 0.74 -0.07 -23.34
C GLY A 211 -0.31 1.03 -23.24
N ASN A 212 -1.42 0.88 -23.96
CA ASN A 212 -2.53 1.84 -23.97
C ASN A 212 -3.74 1.36 -23.15
N GLN A 213 -3.60 0.27 -22.38
CA GLN A 213 -4.68 -0.28 -21.57
C GLN A 213 -4.45 0.08 -20.10
N LEU A 214 -5.40 0.79 -19.52
CA LEU A 214 -5.42 1.13 -18.11
C LEU A 214 -6.34 0.14 -17.38
N TYR A 215 -5.80 -0.52 -16.37
CA TYR A 215 -6.55 -1.32 -15.40
C TYR A 215 -6.49 -0.64 -14.05
N VAL A 216 -7.63 -0.45 -13.40
CA VAL A 216 -7.70 0.06 -12.03
C VAL A 216 -8.22 -1.02 -11.12
N ALA A 217 -7.48 -1.33 -10.05
CA ALA A 217 -7.82 -2.37 -9.10
C ALA A 217 -7.87 -1.82 -7.68
N ASN A 218 -9.02 -1.98 -7.01
CA ASN A 218 -9.25 -1.43 -5.67
C ASN A 218 -9.56 -2.51 -4.63
N VAL A 219 -8.98 -2.35 -3.44
CA VAL A 219 -9.28 -3.06 -2.19
C VAL A 219 -9.30 -2.02 -1.07
N GLY A 220 -10.40 -1.93 -0.33
CA GLY A 220 -10.58 -0.90 0.69
C GLY A 220 -11.25 0.38 0.18
N ASP A 221 -11.02 1.49 0.85
CA ASP A 221 -11.71 2.77 0.66
C ASP A 221 -10.80 3.94 0.25
N SER A 222 -9.57 3.65 -0.16
CA SER A 222 -8.85 4.51 -1.11
C SER A 222 -9.57 4.52 -2.46
N ARG A 223 -9.30 5.53 -3.29
CA ARG A 223 -10.06 5.77 -4.52
C ARG A 223 -9.19 6.21 -5.68
N ALA A 224 -9.52 5.71 -6.87
CA ALA A 224 -9.02 6.18 -8.15
C ALA A 224 -10.11 6.93 -8.94
N VAL A 225 -9.74 8.05 -9.55
CA VAL A 225 -10.59 8.90 -10.37
C VAL A 225 -9.84 9.29 -11.63
N ILE A 226 -10.50 9.29 -12.79
CA ILE A 226 -9.95 9.85 -14.03
C ILE A 226 -10.66 11.14 -14.41
N SER A 227 -9.89 12.16 -14.75
CA SER A 227 -10.38 13.36 -15.42
C SER A 227 -10.24 13.15 -16.92
N LYS A 228 -11.36 13.19 -17.64
CA LYS A 228 -11.40 13.18 -19.10
C LYS A 228 -12.27 14.33 -19.59
N SER A 229 -11.68 15.21 -20.39
CA SER A 229 -12.37 16.40 -20.90
C SER A 229 -12.95 17.29 -19.81
N GLY A 230 -12.19 17.48 -18.72
CA GLY A 230 -12.60 18.28 -17.57
C GLY A 230 -13.70 17.65 -16.71
N LYS A 231 -14.04 16.38 -16.93
CA LYS A 231 -15.01 15.63 -16.13
C LYS A 231 -14.30 14.55 -15.31
N ALA A 232 -14.52 14.58 -14.00
CA ALA A 232 -14.09 13.52 -13.09
C ALA A 232 -15.02 12.31 -13.20
N ILE A 233 -14.45 11.12 -13.37
CA ILE A 233 -15.12 9.83 -13.50
C ILE A 233 -14.45 8.89 -12.49
N ALA A 234 -15.21 8.31 -11.57
CA ALA A 234 -14.68 7.32 -10.63
C ALA A 234 -14.26 6.04 -11.38
N LEU A 235 -13.03 5.57 -11.13
CA LEU A 235 -12.51 4.30 -11.64
C LEU A 235 -12.50 3.19 -10.58
N SER A 236 -13.00 3.48 -9.39
CA SER A 236 -13.15 2.53 -8.30
C SER A 236 -14.33 2.92 -7.42
N ASP A 237 -14.96 1.92 -6.79
CA ASP A 237 -15.94 2.11 -5.74
C ASP A 237 -15.34 1.74 -4.39
N ASP A 238 -15.62 2.54 -3.35
CA ASP A 238 -15.12 2.26 -2.00
C ASP A 238 -15.76 0.98 -1.44
N HIS A 239 -14.94 0.14 -0.83
CA HIS A 239 -15.39 -1.05 -0.13
C HIS A 239 -15.83 -0.72 1.30
N LYS A 240 -17.02 -0.13 1.44
CA LYS A 240 -17.62 0.20 2.74
C LYS A 240 -18.51 -0.94 3.27
N PRO A 241 -18.52 -1.24 4.59
CA PRO A 241 -19.32 -2.33 5.15
C PRO A 241 -20.83 -2.21 4.91
N ASN A 242 -21.36 -1.01 4.67
CA ASN A 242 -22.77 -0.77 4.35
C ASN A 242 -23.12 -0.84 2.86
N ARG A 243 -22.13 -1.04 1.97
CA ARG A 243 -22.41 -1.30 0.57
C ARG A 243 -23.20 -2.60 0.45
N SER A 244 -24.31 -2.60 -0.29
CA SER A 244 -25.32 -3.68 -0.20
C SER A 244 -24.75 -5.07 -0.50
N ASP A 245 -23.85 -5.18 -1.46
CA ASP A 245 -23.17 -6.43 -1.84
C ASP A 245 -22.15 -6.87 -0.79
N GLU A 246 -21.34 -5.94 -0.29
CA GLU A 246 -20.33 -6.20 0.75
C GLU A 246 -20.98 -6.61 2.08
N ARG A 247 -22.05 -5.92 2.49
CA ARG A 247 -22.82 -6.28 3.68
C ARG A 247 -23.35 -7.70 3.58
N LYS A 248 -23.98 -8.05 2.43
CA LYS A 248 -24.48 -9.40 2.18
C LYS A 248 -23.36 -10.43 2.23
N ARG A 249 -22.19 -10.14 1.65
CA ARG A 249 -21.02 -11.03 1.67
C ARG A 249 -20.54 -11.29 3.10
N ILE A 250 -20.41 -10.25 3.91
CA ILE A 250 -19.99 -10.33 5.31
C ILE A 250 -20.99 -11.15 6.14
N GLU A 251 -22.28 -10.81 6.06
CA GLU A 251 -23.33 -11.47 6.84
C GLU A 251 -23.53 -12.94 6.42
N SER A 252 -23.41 -13.25 5.12
CA SER A 252 -23.47 -14.63 4.62
C SER A 252 -22.28 -15.48 5.10
N ALA A 253 -21.15 -14.86 5.38
CA ALA A 253 -19.99 -15.51 5.98
C ALA A 253 -20.11 -15.68 7.51
N GLY A 254 -21.19 -15.20 8.13
CA GLY A 254 -21.42 -15.22 9.59
C GLY A 254 -20.86 -14.01 10.32
N GLY A 255 -20.41 -12.99 9.61
CA GLY A 255 -19.96 -11.72 10.18
C GLY A 255 -21.11 -10.80 10.53
N ILE A 256 -20.80 -9.70 11.23
CA ILE A 256 -21.77 -8.68 11.62
C ILE A 256 -21.29 -7.33 11.09
N VAL A 257 -22.21 -6.55 10.51
CA VAL A 257 -21.98 -5.14 10.19
C VAL A 257 -22.75 -4.30 11.19
N MET A 258 -22.05 -3.42 11.90
CA MET A 258 -22.65 -2.59 12.95
C MET A 258 -22.23 -1.13 12.83
N TRP A 259 -23.11 -0.24 13.29
CA TRP A 259 -22.84 1.19 13.36
C TRP A 259 -22.16 1.54 14.69
N ALA A 260 -20.98 2.15 14.63
CA ALA A 260 -20.24 2.68 15.77
C ALA A 260 -19.43 3.92 15.31
N GLY A 261 -20.11 5.07 15.24
CA GLY A 261 -19.65 6.30 14.58
C GLY A 261 -19.64 6.22 13.05
N THR A 262 -19.30 5.05 12.51
CA THR A 262 -19.41 4.66 11.10
C THR A 262 -19.76 3.18 11.00
N TRP A 263 -20.07 2.69 9.80
CA TRP A 263 -20.33 1.27 9.56
C TRP A 263 -19.04 0.46 9.64
N ARG A 264 -19.03 -0.58 10.50
CA ARG A 264 -17.85 -1.40 10.77
C ARG A 264 -18.14 -2.89 10.68
N VAL A 265 -17.17 -3.65 10.18
CA VAL A 265 -17.13 -5.12 10.24
C VAL A 265 -16.75 -5.55 11.65
N GLY A 266 -17.61 -6.32 12.30
CA GLY A 266 -17.41 -6.80 13.67
C GLY A 266 -17.28 -5.69 14.71
N GLY A 267 -17.69 -4.46 14.39
CA GLY A 267 -17.49 -3.28 15.24
C GLY A 267 -16.08 -2.71 15.21
N VAL A 268 -15.17 -3.29 14.41
CA VAL A 268 -13.74 -2.93 14.40
C VAL A 268 -13.39 -2.13 13.15
N LEU A 269 -13.55 -2.72 11.96
CA LEU A 269 -12.95 -2.18 10.74
C LEU A 269 -13.97 -1.42 9.88
N ALA A 270 -13.65 -0.18 9.48
CA ALA A 270 -14.55 0.72 8.73
C ALA A 270 -14.58 0.48 7.20
N MET A 271 -13.87 -0.55 6.73
CA MET A 271 -13.81 -1.01 5.35
C MET A 271 -14.10 -2.51 5.29
N SER A 272 -14.68 -2.97 4.19
CA SER A 272 -15.11 -4.37 4.03
C SER A 272 -14.07 -5.25 3.34
N ARG A 273 -13.07 -4.65 2.69
CA ARG A 273 -11.95 -5.33 2.02
C ARG A 273 -10.63 -4.67 2.43
N ALA A 274 -9.62 -5.49 2.67
CA ALA A 274 -8.27 -5.05 3.04
C ALA A 274 -7.30 -6.23 2.87
N PHE A 275 -6.02 -5.88 2.66
CA PHE A 275 -4.90 -6.78 2.92
C PHE A 275 -4.66 -6.88 4.42
N GLY A 276 -4.11 -8.01 4.87
CA GLY A 276 -3.88 -8.28 6.29
C GLY A 276 -5.19 -8.54 7.06
N ASN A 277 -5.29 -7.98 8.27
CA ASN A 277 -6.38 -8.18 9.21
C ASN A 277 -6.72 -9.66 9.43
N ARG A 278 -5.74 -10.43 9.91
CA ARG A 278 -5.85 -11.88 10.15
C ARG A 278 -7.10 -12.22 10.93
N LEU A 279 -7.39 -11.46 11.99
CA LEU A 279 -8.52 -11.76 12.89
C LEU A 279 -9.88 -11.61 12.20
N LEU A 280 -9.95 -10.82 11.11
CA LEU A 280 -11.16 -10.55 10.36
C LEU A 280 -11.15 -11.16 8.95
N LYS A 281 -10.12 -11.93 8.56
CA LYS A 281 -9.88 -12.40 7.19
C LYS A 281 -11.05 -13.18 6.58
N GLN A 282 -11.84 -13.86 7.42
CA GLN A 282 -13.09 -14.54 6.99
C GLN A 282 -14.12 -13.57 6.40
N PHE A 283 -14.12 -12.31 6.85
CA PHE A 283 -15.09 -11.27 6.47
C PHE A 283 -14.47 -10.15 5.64
N VAL A 284 -13.18 -9.88 5.82
CA VAL A 284 -12.43 -8.79 5.17
C VAL A 284 -11.48 -9.40 4.16
N VAL A 285 -11.83 -9.38 2.87
CA VAL A 285 -11.07 -10.07 1.82
C VAL A 285 -10.13 -9.13 1.07
N ALA A 286 -9.04 -9.65 0.49
CA ALA A 286 -8.12 -8.90 -0.37
C ALA A 286 -8.42 -9.07 -1.87
N GLU A 287 -9.63 -9.52 -2.23
CA GLU A 287 -10.06 -9.62 -3.63
C GLU A 287 -10.34 -8.23 -4.21
N PRO A 288 -9.64 -7.82 -5.29
CA PRO A 288 -9.86 -6.52 -5.89
C PRO A 288 -11.13 -6.48 -6.75
N GLU A 289 -11.73 -5.29 -6.85
CA GLU A 289 -12.59 -4.93 -7.98
C GLU A 289 -11.73 -4.28 -9.06
N ILE A 290 -11.86 -4.76 -10.31
CA ILE A 290 -11.02 -4.35 -11.43
C ILE A 290 -11.87 -3.75 -12.55
N GLN A 291 -11.66 -2.47 -12.85
CA GLN A 291 -12.23 -1.81 -14.03
C GLN A 291 -11.34 -2.02 -15.25
#